data_AF-A0A139WBX2-F1
#
_entry.id   AF-A0A139WBX2-F1
#
_cell.length_a   1.000
_cell.length_b   1.000
_cell.length_c   1.000
_cell.angle_alpha   90.00
_cell.angle_beta   90.00
_cell.angle_gamma   90.00
#
_symmetry.space_group_name_H-M   'P 1'
#
loop_
_entity.id
_entity.type
_entity.pdbx_description
1 polymer ?
#
loop_
_entity_poly.entity_id
_entity_poly.type
_entity_poly.pdbx_seq_one_letter_code
_entity_poly.pdbx_strand_id
1 'polypeptide(L)'
;MVGDGSVKDKFAQLGLGDFVHKLWVWFALQNGHLVDVLRMLATFTADCATACQSLPLTSAVAGTGPRKLPTKISLLHVIINTIDKEMEQVSRTRNLSVLELCFVILGNCCSVLECRILICKSALLNSAGRLHPAITKKQKPWDFVESLWLEFLQIFSLHPEGQSHIAKNSDVFDLILSLTSGKLPNRTTALLVLRNIAFYQPNRSRLMTSGEFLNLLRGKLESGSREEKATVVLIMWSLSANNQKAKIAFKAAKLDAQLEQMLKHYQLSSEVPDEELETIKYVLSVIGDRDL
;
A
#
# COMPACT_ATOMS: atom_id res chain seq x y z
N MET A 1 25.65 17.15 -3.14
CA MET A 1 26.37 16.27 -2.19
C MET A 1 25.44 15.52 -1.24
N VAL A 2 24.27 16.04 -0.86
CA VAL A 2 23.24 15.23 -0.19
C VAL A 2 22.57 14.33 -1.22
N GLY A 3 22.58 13.01 -1.00
CA GLY A 3 21.84 12.04 -1.82
C GLY A 3 22.56 11.43 -3.02
N ASP A 4 23.88 11.65 -3.19
CA ASP A 4 24.65 11.04 -4.28
C ASP A 4 24.59 9.51 -4.23
N GLY A 5 24.09 8.89 -5.32
CA GLY A 5 23.94 7.44 -5.42
C GLY A 5 25.26 6.69 -5.27
N SER A 6 26.36 7.23 -5.78
CA SER A 6 27.68 6.58 -5.72
C SER A 6 28.19 6.44 -4.27
N VAL A 7 27.88 7.42 -3.43
CA VAL A 7 28.22 7.43 -2.01
C VAL A 7 27.38 6.38 -1.27
N LYS A 8 26.07 6.30 -1.57
CA LYS A 8 25.18 5.28 -0.99
C LYS A 8 25.62 3.87 -1.38
N ASP A 9 25.94 3.64 -2.65
CA ASP A 9 26.44 2.35 -3.12
C ASP A 9 27.74 1.95 -2.40
N LYS A 10 28.65 2.92 -2.21
CA LYS A 10 29.90 2.67 -1.48
C LYS A 10 29.63 2.31 -0.02
N PHE A 11 28.73 3.01 0.67
CA PHE A 11 28.35 2.67 2.04
C PHE A 11 27.65 1.31 2.16
N ALA A 12 26.85 0.92 1.15
CA ALA A 12 26.25 -0.39 1.09
C ALA A 12 27.33 -1.49 0.99
N GLN A 13 28.33 -1.31 0.11
CA GLN A 13 29.47 -2.23 -0.02
C GLN A 13 30.31 -2.32 1.26
N LEU A 14 30.46 -1.21 1.98
CA LEU A 14 31.17 -1.17 3.27
C LEU A 14 30.33 -1.74 4.43
N GLY A 15 29.09 -2.15 4.18
CA GLY A 15 28.25 -2.80 5.18
C GLY A 15 27.59 -1.84 6.18
N LEU A 16 27.24 -0.62 5.77
CA LEU A 16 26.57 0.36 6.65
C LEU A 16 25.32 -0.23 7.34
N GLY A 17 24.45 -0.91 6.60
CA GLY A 17 23.26 -1.55 7.18
C GLY A 17 23.62 -2.61 8.23
N ASP A 18 24.69 -3.37 8.00
CA ASP A 18 25.15 -4.42 8.91
C ASP A 18 25.78 -3.82 10.19
N PHE A 19 26.54 -2.73 10.05
CA PHE A 19 27.04 -1.94 11.16
C PHE A 19 25.91 -1.38 12.02
N VAL A 20 24.89 -0.78 11.39
CA VAL A 20 23.71 -0.25 12.10
C VAL A 20 22.97 -1.35 12.83
N HIS A 21 22.81 -2.53 12.23
CA HIS A 21 22.12 -3.65 12.86
C HIS A 21 22.80 -4.10 14.16
N LYS A 22 24.14 -4.20 14.17
CA LYS A 22 24.90 -4.57 15.39
C LYS A 22 24.77 -3.54 16.50
N LEU A 23 24.65 -2.26 16.14
CA LEU A 23 24.48 -1.17 17.10
C LEU A 23 23.02 -0.88 17.44
N TRP A 24 22.06 -1.60 16.87
CA TRP A 24 20.64 -1.28 16.98
C TRP A 24 20.14 -1.16 18.41
N VAL A 25 20.57 -2.08 19.29
CA VAL A 25 20.17 -2.08 20.71
C VAL A 25 20.56 -0.76 21.37
N TRP A 26 21.72 -0.19 21.04
CA TRP A 26 22.19 1.08 21.61
C TRP A 26 21.39 2.28 21.09
N PHE A 27 21.04 2.28 19.80
CA PHE A 27 20.17 3.32 19.25
C PHE A 27 18.77 3.25 19.86
N ALA A 28 18.23 2.05 20.07
CA ALA A 28 16.90 1.83 20.63
C ALA A 28 16.77 2.22 22.12
N LEU A 29 17.88 2.39 22.86
CA LEU A 29 17.84 2.86 24.25
C LEU A 29 17.45 4.34 24.37
N GLN A 30 17.67 5.14 23.33
CA GLN A 30 17.50 6.59 23.35
C GLN A 30 16.75 7.03 22.10
N ASN A 31 15.50 7.49 22.26
CA ASN A 31 14.64 7.87 21.13
C ASN A 31 15.28 8.88 20.17
N GLY A 32 16.10 9.82 20.66
CA GLY A 32 16.84 10.76 19.81
C GLY A 32 17.80 10.05 18.84
N HIS A 33 18.62 9.14 19.35
CA HIS A 33 19.55 8.36 18.52
C HIS A 33 18.82 7.43 17.56
N LEU A 34 17.70 6.83 17.98
CA LEU A 34 16.87 6.00 17.11
C LEU A 34 16.32 6.81 15.92
N VAL A 35 15.82 8.02 16.18
CA VAL A 35 15.33 8.92 15.12
C VAL A 35 16.46 9.32 14.17
N ASP A 36 17.65 9.64 14.68
CA ASP A 36 18.77 10.05 13.84
C ASP A 36 19.28 8.91 12.95
N VAL A 37 19.41 7.69 13.49
CA VAL A 37 19.83 6.54 12.69
C VAL A 37 18.76 6.15 11.67
N LEU A 38 17.46 6.25 12.02
CA LEU A 38 16.38 6.01 11.07
C LEU A 38 16.34 7.06 9.97
N ARG A 39 16.60 8.34 10.27
CA ARG A 39 16.70 9.41 9.26
C ARG A 39 17.87 9.18 8.31
N MET A 40 19.01 8.75 8.84
CA MET A 40 20.15 8.33 8.03
C MET A 40 19.78 7.14 7.12
N LEU A 41 19.11 6.10 7.66
CA LEU A 41 18.67 4.93 6.89
C LEU A 41 17.64 5.30 5.82
N ALA A 42 16.71 6.21 6.10
CA ALA A 42 15.75 6.72 5.12
C ALA A 42 16.48 7.41 3.95
N THR A 43 17.49 8.25 4.26
CA THR A 43 18.33 8.90 3.25
C THR A 43 19.17 7.89 2.46
N PHE A 44 19.73 6.89 3.15
CA PHE A 44 20.57 5.84 2.58
C PHE A 44 19.79 4.96 1.58
N THR A 45 18.55 4.64 1.90
CA THR A 45 17.69 3.77 1.09
C THR A 45 16.95 4.50 -0.04
N ALA A 46 16.75 5.82 0.08
CA ALA A 46 16.07 6.61 -0.95
C ALA A 46 16.81 6.49 -2.30
N ASP A 47 16.07 6.09 -3.34
CA ASP A 47 16.55 5.94 -4.73
C ASP A 47 17.84 5.11 -4.89
N CYS A 48 18.08 4.15 -3.99
CA CYS A 48 19.28 3.30 -4.02
C CYS A 48 18.92 1.82 -3.76
N ALA A 49 18.79 1.05 -4.84
CA ALA A 49 18.45 -0.36 -4.79
C ALA A 49 19.49 -1.18 -4.02
N THR A 50 20.79 -0.87 -4.16
CA THR A 50 21.87 -1.58 -3.45
C THR A 50 21.80 -1.34 -1.94
N ALA A 51 21.48 -0.13 -1.49
CA ALA A 51 21.25 0.16 -0.09
C ALA A 51 20.03 -0.61 0.45
N CYS A 52 18.90 -0.60 -0.26
CA CYS A 52 17.72 -1.37 0.09
C CYS A 52 18.01 -2.88 0.19
N GLN A 53 18.70 -3.45 -0.81
CA GLN A 53 19.07 -4.87 -0.84
C GLN A 53 20.04 -5.26 0.28
N SER A 54 20.81 -4.31 0.83
CA SER A 54 21.71 -4.58 1.95
C SER A 54 20.97 -4.86 3.27
N LEU A 55 19.76 -4.29 3.49
CA LEU A 55 19.09 -4.38 4.80
C LEU A 55 18.64 -5.81 5.17
N PRO A 56 18.12 -6.64 4.24
CA PRO A 56 17.86 -8.06 4.49
C PRO A 56 19.12 -8.90 4.77
N LEU A 57 20.30 -8.42 4.36
CA LEU A 57 21.56 -9.18 4.32
C LEU A 57 22.47 -8.89 5.52
N THR A 58 21.91 -8.54 6.67
CA THR A 58 22.66 -8.13 7.87
C THR A 58 22.65 -9.22 8.96
N SER A 59 23.54 -9.07 9.94
CA SER A 59 23.67 -9.91 11.13
C SER A 59 23.79 -9.04 12.38
N ALA A 60 23.04 -9.35 13.44
CA ALA A 60 23.18 -8.66 14.73
C ALA A 60 24.46 -9.05 15.48
N VAL A 61 25.18 -10.08 15.02
CA VAL A 61 26.34 -10.65 15.72
C VAL A 61 27.61 -9.86 15.40
N ALA A 62 28.22 -9.29 16.44
CA ALA A 62 29.51 -8.62 16.34
C ALA A 62 30.61 -9.55 15.80
N GLY A 63 31.56 -8.99 15.04
CA GLY A 63 32.66 -9.75 14.44
C GLY A 63 32.29 -10.56 13.18
N THR A 64 31.01 -10.64 12.80
CA THR A 64 30.58 -11.23 11.52
C THR A 64 30.36 -10.14 10.47
N GLY A 65 30.70 -10.40 9.20
CA GLY A 65 30.40 -9.46 8.11
C GLY A 65 28.96 -9.58 7.58
N PRO A 66 28.58 -8.75 6.59
CA PRO A 66 27.32 -8.88 5.88
C PRO A 66 27.11 -10.30 5.34
N ARG A 67 25.85 -10.73 5.35
CA ARG A 67 25.42 -12.06 4.90
C ARG A 67 25.27 -12.06 3.38
N LYS A 68 25.40 -13.24 2.77
CA LYS A 68 25.11 -13.45 1.35
C LYS A 68 23.63 -13.77 1.07
N LEU A 69 22.90 -14.19 2.10
CA LEU A 69 21.50 -14.61 2.01
C LEU A 69 20.70 -13.98 3.16
N PRO A 70 19.41 -13.64 2.94
CA PRO A 70 18.54 -13.13 4.00
C PRO A 70 18.41 -14.13 5.15
N THR A 71 18.35 -13.61 6.37
CA THR A 71 18.14 -14.41 7.60
C THR A 71 16.78 -14.07 8.24
N LYS A 72 16.40 -14.79 9.31
CA LYS A 72 15.18 -14.49 10.08
C LYS A 72 15.31 -13.24 10.98
N ILE A 73 16.52 -12.71 11.13
CA ILE A 73 16.82 -11.56 11.99
C ILE A 73 17.79 -10.68 11.21
N SER A 74 17.23 -9.75 10.43
CA SER A 74 17.96 -8.74 9.68
C SER A 74 17.51 -7.34 10.11
N LEU A 75 18.25 -6.30 9.72
CA LEU A 75 17.89 -4.91 9.98
C LEU A 75 16.49 -4.58 9.47
N LEU A 76 16.09 -5.12 8.31
CA LEU A 76 14.72 -4.94 7.81
C LEU A 76 13.68 -5.59 8.74
N HIS A 77 13.94 -6.77 9.29
CA HIS A 77 13.06 -7.38 10.31
C HIS A 77 13.01 -6.53 11.58
N VAL A 78 14.14 -5.97 11.99
CA VAL A 78 14.22 -5.11 13.17
C VAL A 78 13.41 -3.83 12.98
N ILE A 79 13.45 -3.21 11.80
CA ILE A 79 12.63 -2.04 11.44
C ILE A 79 11.14 -2.40 11.49
N ILE A 80 10.74 -3.55 10.91
CA ILE A 80 9.35 -4.03 10.97
C ILE A 80 8.91 -4.24 12.43
N ASN A 81 9.74 -4.87 13.26
CA ASN A 81 9.44 -5.08 14.67
C ASN A 81 9.35 -3.74 15.44
N THR A 82 10.09 -2.72 15.04
CA THR A 82 9.97 -1.37 15.62
C THR A 82 8.62 -0.74 15.28
N ILE A 83 8.10 -0.92 14.06
CA ILE A 83 6.73 -0.50 13.72
C ILE A 83 5.73 -1.15 14.67
N ASP A 84 5.82 -2.47 14.86
CA ASP A 84 4.88 -3.19 15.72
C ASP A 84 4.89 -2.68 17.17
N LYS A 85 6.08 -2.35 17.70
CA LYS A 85 6.27 -1.74 19.03
C LYS A 85 5.73 -0.32 19.12
N GLU A 86 6.01 0.52 18.13
CA GLU A 86 5.49 1.89 18.08
C GLU A 86 3.96 1.87 18.03
N MET A 87 3.37 0.95 17.25
CA MET A 87 1.93 0.74 17.14
C MET A 87 1.27 0.40 18.49
N GLU A 88 1.95 -0.27 19.42
CA GLU A 88 1.44 -0.52 20.79
C GLU A 88 1.39 0.76 21.64
N GLN A 89 2.21 1.76 21.30
CA GLN A 89 2.39 2.97 22.08
C GLN A 89 1.72 4.20 21.48
N VAL A 90 1.16 4.13 20.26
CA VAL A 90 0.52 5.27 19.56
C VAL A 90 -0.49 6.03 20.44
N SER A 91 -1.27 5.33 21.27
CA SER A 91 -2.23 5.98 22.18
C SER A 91 -1.58 6.78 23.33
N ARG A 92 -0.32 6.51 23.65
CA ARG A 92 0.44 7.05 24.79
C ARG A 92 1.46 8.10 24.37
N THR A 93 2.06 7.96 23.18
CA THR A 93 3.04 8.90 22.65
C THR A 93 2.40 9.85 21.63
N ARG A 94 2.82 11.12 21.66
CA ARG A 94 2.51 12.08 20.59
C ARG A 94 3.59 12.13 19.51
N ASN A 95 4.77 11.59 19.77
CA ASN A 95 5.87 11.59 18.82
C ASN A 95 5.77 10.33 17.94
N LEU A 96 5.56 10.55 16.65
CA LEU A 96 5.40 9.48 15.65
C LEU A 96 6.58 9.45 14.66
N SER A 97 7.68 10.18 14.94
CA SER A 97 8.83 10.29 14.04
C SER A 97 9.48 8.94 13.73
N VAL A 98 9.55 8.05 14.72
CA VAL A 98 10.10 6.70 14.55
C VAL A 98 9.21 5.90 13.58
N LEU A 99 7.90 5.94 13.80
CA LEU A 99 6.92 5.24 12.95
C LEU A 99 6.97 5.76 11.50
N GLU A 100 6.97 7.08 11.32
CA GLU A 100 7.07 7.74 10.01
C GLU A 100 8.34 7.32 9.27
N LEU A 101 9.51 7.43 9.90
CA LEU A 101 10.78 7.06 9.28
C LEU A 101 10.86 5.57 8.94
N CYS A 102 10.30 4.71 9.79
CA CYS A 102 10.22 3.28 9.49
C CYS A 102 9.38 3.02 8.22
N PHE A 103 8.23 3.68 8.06
CA PHE A 103 7.42 3.55 6.84
C PHE A 103 8.12 4.10 5.60
N VAL A 104 8.84 5.23 5.71
CA VAL A 104 9.67 5.74 4.61
C VAL A 104 10.71 4.70 4.17
N ILE A 105 11.41 4.07 5.12
CA ILE A 105 12.38 3.02 4.80
C ILE A 105 11.71 1.81 4.15
N LEU A 106 10.56 1.35 4.66
CA LEU A 106 9.82 0.24 4.04
C LEU A 106 9.38 0.56 2.62
N GLY A 107 8.88 1.78 2.38
CA GLY A 107 8.50 2.27 1.05
C GLY A 107 9.68 2.25 0.08
N ASN A 108 10.83 2.79 0.49
CA ASN A 108 12.06 2.73 -0.31
C ASN A 108 12.47 1.28 -0.64
N CYS A 109 12.35 0.39 0.34
CA CYS A 109 12.70 -1.02 0.21
C CYS A 109 11.77 -1.79 -0.75
N CYS A 110 10.56 -1.30 -1.05
CA CYS A 110 9.68 -1.96 -2.04
C CYS A 110 10.29 -2.02 -3.44
N SER A 111 11.26 -1.16 -3.78
CA SER A 111 12.01 -1.22 -5.03
C SER A 111 12.75 -2.56 -5.24
N VAL A 112 13.05 -3.30 -4.18
CA VAL A 112 13.82 -4.55 -4.20
C VAL A 112 12.94 -5.77 -3.89
N LEU A 113 13.03 -6.81 -4.72
CA LEU A 113 12.19 -8.02 -4.62
C LEU A 113 12.36 -8.75 -3.28
N GLU A 114 13.59 -8.95 -2.84
CA GLU A 114 13.91 -9.67 -1.60
C GLU A 114 13.32 -8.96 -0.38
N CYS A 115 13.31 -7.63 -0.38
CA CYS A 115 12.67 -6.82 0.65
C CYS A 115 11.15 -7.02 0.65
N ARG A 116 10.50 -7.00 -0.52
CA ARG A 116 9.05 -7.26 -0.63
C ARG A 116 8.67 -8.65 -0.13
N ILE A 117 9.44 -9.68 -0.52
CA ILE A 117 9.23 -11.06 -0.04
C ILE A 117 9.38 -11.13 1.49
N LEU A 118 10.37 -10.44 2.06
CA LEU A 118 10.58 -10.39 3.51
C LEU A 118 9.40 -9.71 4.20
N ILE A 119 8.94 -8.56 3.69
CA ILE A 119 7.74 -7.85 4.19
C ILE A 119 6.53 -8.79 4.17
N CYS A 120 6.27 -9.51 3.06
CA CYS A 120 5.17 -10.48 2.96
C CYS A 120 5.25 -11.64 3.96
N LYS A 121 6.47 -12.02 4.39
CA LYS A 121 6.68 -13.10 5.36
C LYS A 121 6.63 -12.61 6.81
N SER A 122 6.66 -11.29 7.01
CA SER A 122 6.57 -10.67 8.32
C SER A 122 5.12 -10.63 8.83
N ALA A 123 4.95 -10.27 10.11
CA ALA A 123 3.65 -10.03 10.72
C ALA A 123 3.16 -8.58 10.57
N LEU A 124 3.82 -7.74 9.75
CA LEU A 124 3.56 -6.30 9.65
C LEU A 124 2.06 -5.98 9.50
N LEU A 125 1.36 -6.65 8.57
CA LEU A 125 -0.06 -6.39 8.32
C LEU A 125 -0.97 -6.75 9.51
N ASN A 126 -0.54 -7.60 10.44
CA ASN A 126 -1.33 -7.89 11.65
C ASN A 126 -1.47 -6.64 12.54
N SER A 127 -0.51 -5.72 12.48
CA SER A 127 -0.59 -4.44 13.20
C SER A 127 -1.63 -3.49 12.64
N ALA A 128 -1.99 -3.62 11.36
CA ALA A 128 -2.97 -2.77 10.70
C ALA A 128 -4.41 -3.02 11.19
N GLY A 129 -4.71 -4.23 11.69
CA GLY A 129 -6.00 -4.53 12.33
C GLY A 129 -6.29 -3.69 13.58
N ARG A 130 -5.28 -2.98 14.11
CA ARG A 130 -5.40 -2.10 15.28
C ARG A 130 -5.73 -0.65 14.91
N LEU A 131 -5.71 -0.28 13.63
CA LEU A 131 -5.71 1.12 13.20
C LEU A 131 -7.04 1.84 13.30
N HIS A 132 -8.13 1.17 12.95
CA HIS A 132 -9.40 1.85 12.73
C HIS A 132 -10.52 1.20 13.57
N PRO A 133 -11.42 2.00 14.16
CA PRO A 133 -12.57 1.48 14.90
C PRO A 133 -13.49 0.55 14.10
N ALA A 134 -13.46 0.61 12.76
CA ALA A 134 -14.18 -0.36 11.91
C ALA A 134 -13.73 -1.81 12.17
N ILE A 135 -12.48 -2.01 12.60
CA ILE A 135 -11.90 -3.32 12.88
C ILE A 135 -11.94 -3.61 14.39
N THR A 136 -11.46 -2.69 15.22
CA THR A 136 -11.29 -2.95 16.67
C THR A 136 -12.51 -2.61 17.52
N LYS A 137 -13.40 -1.75 17.03
CA LYS A 137 -14.57 -1.17 17.74
C LYS A 137 -14.27 -0.52 19.11
N LYS A 138 -12.99 -0.27 19.44
CA LYS A 138 -12.54 0.08 20.80
C LYS A 138 -11.67 1.33 20.88
N GLN A 139 -11.31 1.95 19.76
CA GLN A 139 -10.36 3.06 19.73
C GLN A 139 -10.81 4.19 18.80
N LYS A 140 -10.36 5.42 19.08
CA LYS A 140 -10.56 6.56 18.18
C LYS A 140 -9.69 6.37 16.93
N PRO A 141 -10.11 6.88 15.76
CA PRO A 141 -9.28 6.92 14.56
C PRO A 141 -7.94 7.60 14.84
N TRP A 142 -6.86 7.09 14.23
CA TRP A 142 -5.55 7.71 14.27
C TRP A 142 -5.23 8.24 12.86
N ASP A 143 -5.94 9.29 12.44
CA ASP A 143 -5.95 9.81 11.06
C ASP A 143 -4.55 9.92 10.42
N PHE A 144 -3.57 10.43 11.18
CA PHE A 144 -2.18 10.54 10.71
C PHE A 144 -1.50 9.18 10.54
N VAL A 145 -1.71 8.25 11.48
CA VAL A 145 -1.16 6.89 11.39
C VAL A 145 -1.82 6.12 10.25
N GLU A 146 -3.13 6.29 10.05
CA GLU A 146 -3.84 5.76 8.87
C GLU A 146 -3.25 6.30 7.57
N SER A 147 -2.87 7.58 7.53
CA SER A 147 -2.20 8.18 6.37
C SER A 147 -0.86 7.50 6.08
N LEU A 148 -0.01 7.32 7.10
CA LEU A 148 1.29 6.64 6.96
C LEU A 148 1.13 5.20 6.42
N TRP A 149 0.15 4.45 6.93
CA TRP A 149 -0.15 3.11 6.45
C TRP A 149 -0.63 3.12 5.00
N LEU A 150 -1.54 4.02 4.64
CA LEU A 150 -2.06 4.11 3.28
C LEU A 150 -0.98 4.50 2.26
N GLU A 151 -0.11 5.44 2.61
CA GLU A 151 1.05 5.81 1.77
C GLU A 151 1.95 4.61 1.51
N PHE A 152 2.29 3.85 2.56
CA PHE A 152 3.07 2.62 2.41
C PHE A 152 2.33 1.56 1.58
N LEU A 153 1.06 1.29 1.87
CA LEU A 153 0.25 0.31 1.13
C LEU A 153 0.08 0.70 -0.34
N GLN A 154 0.02 2.00 -0.65
CA GLN A 154 -0.02 2.50 -2.02
C GLN A 154 1.27 2.15 -2.77
N ILE A 155 2.44 2.36 -2.17
CA ILE A 155 3.74 1.98 -2.75
C ILE A 155 3.84 0.47 -2.89
N PHE A 156 3.52 -0.27 -1.82
CA PHE A 156 3.66 -1.72 -1.79
C PHE A 156 2.74 -2.43 -2.81
N SER A 157 1.53 -1.92 -3.00
CA SER A 157 0.56 -2.44 -3.98
C SER A 157 0.91 -2.15 -5.44
N LEU A 158 1.97 -1.38 -5.73
CA LEU A 158 2.51 -1.29 -7.10
C LEU A 158 3.14 -2.61 -7.58
N HIS A 159 3.42 -3.53 -6.65
CA HIS A 159 4.09 -4.78 -6.94
C HIS A 159 3.20 -6.01 -6.71
N PRO A 160 3.34 -7.10 -7.49
CA PRO A 160 2.54 -8.32 -7.35
C PRO A 160 2.52 -8.92 -5.94
N GLU A 161 3.65 -8.86 -5.23
CA GLU A 161 3.76 -9.39 -3.88
C GLU A 161 2.85 -8.62 -2.92
N GLY A 162 2.86 -7.29 -3.00
CA GLY A 162 1.98 -6.44 -2.20
C GLY A 162 0.52 -6.56 -2.60
N GLN A 163 0.22 -6.57 -3.90
CA GLN A 163 -1.14 -6.78 -4.42
C GLN A 163 -1.75 -8.08 -3.87
N SER A 164 -1.01 -9.19 -3.92
CA SER A 164 -1.50 -10.47 -3.42
C SER A 164 -1.60 -10.50 -1.89
N HIS A 165 -0.62 -9.95 -1.19
CA HIS A 165 -0.55 -10.00 0.26
C HIS A 165 -1.66 -9.16 0.91
N ILE A 166 -1.91 -7.95 0.38
CA ILE A 166 -2.97 -7.07 0.89
C ILE A 166 -4.36 -7.69 0.63
N ALA A 167 -4.63 -8.19 -0.58
CA ALA A 167 -5.95 -8.75 -0.92
C ALA A 167 -6.33 -10.00 -0.10
N LYS A 168 -5.33 -10.78 0.33
CA LYS A 168 -5.52 -12.00 1.12
C LYS A 168 -5.69 -11.74 2.62
N ASN A 169 -5.23 -10.60 3.12
CA ASN A 169 -5.40 -10.23 4.51
C ASN A 169 -6.76 -9.54 4.68
N SER A 170 -7.74 -10.24 5.28
CA SER A 170 -9.11 -9.72 5.43
C SER A 170 -9.14 -8.42 6.23
N ASP A 171 -8.44 -8.34 7.36
CA ASP A 171 -8.45 -7.16 8.23
C ASP A 171 -7.95 -5.91 7.49
N VAL A 172 -6.87 -6.05 6.71
CA VAL A 172 -6.33 -4.94 5.90
C VAL A 172 -7.22 -4.62 4.72
N PHE A 173 -7.80 -5.63 4.07
CA PHE A 173 -8.73 -5.38 2.98
C PHE A 173 -9.97 -4.61 3.46
N ASP A 174 -10.56 -5.03 4.58
CA ASP A 174 -11.73 -4.39 5.18
C ASP A 174 -11.39 -2.99 5.71
N LEU A 175 -10.16 -2.78 6.23
CA LEU A 175 -9.63 -1.46 6.56
C LEU A 175 -9.67 -0.53 5.34
N ILE A 176 -9.12 -0.98 4.20
CA ILE A 176 -9.03 -0.17 2.99
C ILE A 176 -10.42 0.17 2.46
N LEU A 177 -11.38 -0.77 2.51
CA LEU A 177 -12.77 -0.51 2.15
C LEU A 177 -13.40 0.57 3.06
N SER A 178 -13.16 0.48 4.37
CA SER A 178 -13.64 1.46 5.34
C SER A 178 -13.06 2.86 5.09
N LEU A 179 -11.74 2.95 4.89
CA LEU A 179 -11.05 4.22 4.64
C LEU A 179 -11.46 4.84 3.30
N THR A 180 -11.72 4.02 2.29
CA THR A 180 -12.23 4.48 0.98
C THR A 180 -13.65 5.08 1.08
N SER A 181 -14.41 4.73 2.12
CA SER A 181 -15.71 5.35 2.42
C SER A 181 -15.59 6.51 3.42
N GLY A 182 -14.40 6.75 3.98
CA GLY A 182 -14.12 7.74 5.01
C GLY A 182 -13.87 9.16 4.48
N LYS A 183 -12.99 9.89 5.17
CA LYS A 183 -12.66 11.30 4.89
C LYS A 183 -11.39 11.44 4.05
N LEU A 184 -11.25 12.58 3.37
CA LEU A 184 -10.00 12.98 2.72
C LEU A 184 -8.90 13.27 3.78
N PRO A 185 -7.61 13.06 3.46
CA PRO A 185 -7.07 12.56 2.17
C PRO A 185 -7.10 11.03 2.04
N ASN A 186 -7.23 10.29 3.15
CA ASN A 186 -7.18 8.83 3.23
C ASN A 186 -8.10 8.13 2.22
N ARG A 187 -9.29 8.70 2.00
CA ARG A 187 -10.27 8.22 1.02
C ARG A 187 -9.70 8.00 -0.38
N THR A 188 -8.94 8.98 -0.89
CA THR A 188 -8.38 8.94 -2.24
C THR A 188 -7.26 7.92 -2.32
N THR A 189 -6.34 7.94 -1.36
CA THR A 189 -5.22 7.01 -1.30
C THR A 189 -5.68 5.55 -1.17
N ALA A 190 -6.69 5.29 -0.32
CA ALA A 190 -7.28 3.97 -0.16
C ALA A 190 -7.92 3.45 -1.47
N LEU A 191 -8.61 4.31 -2.22
CA LEU A 191 -9.15 3.95 -3.53
C LEU A 191 -8.04 3.59 -4.54
N LEU A 192 -6.91 4.29 -4.51
CA LEU A 192 -5.75 3.97 -5.35
C LEU A 192 -5.11 2.63 -4.98
N VAL A 193 -5.08 2.26 -3.69
CA VAL A 193 -4.67 0.92 -3.24
C VAL A 193 -5.61 -0.15 -3.80
N LEU A 194 -6.94 0.05 -3.71
CA LEU A 194 -7.92 -0.87 -4.30
C LEU A 194 -7.73 -1.01 -5.82
N ARG A 195 -7.48 0.10 -6.52
CA ARG A 195 -7.14 0.09 -7.94
C ARG A 195 -5.92 -0.78 -8.21
N ASN A 196 -4.81 -0.54 -7.51
CA ASN A 196 -3.60 -1.32 -7.70
C ASN A 196 -3.84 -2.84 -7.47
N ILE A 197 -4.60 -3.19 -6.44
CA ILE A 197 -4.95 -4.59 -6.13
C ILE A 197 -5.84 -5.22 -7.21
N ALA A 198 -6.77 -4.45 -7.79
CA ALA A 198 -7.68 -4.91 -8.84
C ALA A 198 -6.97 -5.22 -10.17
N PHE A 199 -5.89 -4.50 -10.47
CA PHE A 199 -5.06 -4.76 -11.65
C PHE A 199 -4.30 -6.08 -11.57
N TYR A 200 -4.19 -6.69 -10.39
CA TYR A 200 -3.60 -8.01 -10.24
C TYR A 200 -4.62 -9.11 -10.48
N GLN A 201 -4.56 -9.75 -11.64
CA GLN A 201 -5.53 -10.75 -12.07
C GLN A 201 -5.82 -11.88 -11.05
N PRO A 202 -4.82 -12.41 -10.31
CA PRO A 202 -5.08 -13.43 -9.28
C PRO A 202 -6.02 -12.97 -8.15
N ASN A 203 -6.17 -11.67 -7.91
CA ASN A 203 -7.06 -11.14 -6.89
C ASN A 203 -8.53 -11.05 -7.33
N ARG A 204 -8.82 -11.18 -8.63
CA ARG A 204 -10.17 -11.02 -9.20
C ARG A 204 -11.23 -11.82 -8.45
N SER A 205 -10.96 -13.10 -8.17
CA SER A 205 -11.94 -13.94 -7.48
C SER A 205 -12.28 -13.43 -6.09
N ARG A 206 -11.29 -12.93 -5.33
CA ARG A 206 -11.50 -12.38 -3.97
C ARG A 206 -12.29 -11.08 -3.99
N LEU A 207 -12.01 -10.23 -4.98
CA LEU A 207 -12.69 -8.94 -5.14
C LEU A 207 -14.14 -9.11 -5.60
N MET A 208 -14.39 -9.99 -6.56
CA MET A 208 -15.74 -10.22 -7.12
C MET A 208 -16.68 -10.96 -6.19
N THR A 209 -16.16 -11.66 -5.17
CA THR A 209 -17.00 -12.27 -4.13
C THR A 209 -17.27 -11.32 -2.95
N SER A 210 -16.61 -10.16 -2.89
CA SER A 210 -16.85 -9.17 -1.82
C SER A 210 -18.03 -8.26 -2.17
N GLY A 211 -19.18 -8.51 -1.53
CA GLY A 211 -20.35 -7.63 -1.66
C GLY A 211 -20.08 -6.20 -1.19
N GLU A 212 -19.27 -6.03 -0.15
CA GLU A 212 -18.86 -4.72 0.36
C GLU A 212 -18.04 -3.93 -0.65
N PHE A 213 -17.08 -4.59 -1.33
CA PHE A 213 -16.30 -3.98 -2.41
C PHE A 213 -17.20 -3.53 -3.57
N LEU A 214 -18.11 -4.41 -4.03
CA LEU A 214 -19.03 -4.07 -5.13
C LEU A 214 -19.97 -2.91 -4.78
N ASN A 215 -20.49 -2.89 -3.55
CA ASN A 215 -21.33 -1.79 -3.06
C ASN A 215 -20.54 -0.48 -2.93
N LEU A 216 -19.28 -0.55 -2.51
CA LEU A 216 -18.39 0.60 -2.47
C LEU A 216 -18.17 1.21 -3.86
N LEU A 217 -17.87 0.38 -4.87
CA LEU A 217 -17.71 0.87 -6.25
C LEU A 217 -18.98 1.57 -6.74
N ARG A 218 -20.15 1.00 -6.42
CA ARG A 218 -21.45 1.57 -6.81
C ARG A 218 -21.66 2.93 -6.17
N GLY A 219 -21.47 3.05 -4.86
CA GLY A 219 -21.61 4.32 -4.14
C GLY A 219 -20.66 5.40 -4.66
N LYS A 220 -19.45 5.02 -5.12
CA LYS A 220 -18.50 5.93 -5.76
C LYS A 220 -18.93 6.36 -7.16
N LEU A 221 -19.53 5.48 -7.97
CA LEU A 221 -20.14 5.87 -9.25
C LEU A 221 -21.34 6.82 -9.06
N GLU A 222 -22.11 6.64 -8.00
CA GLU A 222 -23.25 7.51 -7.67
C GLU A 222 -22.79 8.89 -7.20
N SER A 223 -21.94 8.94 -6.17
CA SER A 223 -21.69 10.16 -5.37
C SER A 223 -20.23 10.62 -5.29
N GLY A 224 -19.29 9.87 -5.88
CA GLY A 224 -17.87 10.21 -5.85
C GLY A 224 -17.50 11.45 -6.67
N SER A 225 -16.30 11.99 -6.44
CA SER A 225 -15.73 12.99 -7.33
C SER A 225 -15.48 12.43 -8.73
N ARG A 226 -15.19 13.29 -9.70
CA ARG A 226 -14.86 12.87 -11.07
C ARG A 226 -13.65 11.92 -11.10
N GLU A 227 -12.63 12.22 -10.31
CA GLU A 227 -11.41 11.40 -10.18
C GLU A 227 -11.70 10.04 -9.53
N GLU A 228 -12.58 10.02 -8.52
CA GLU A 228 -13.02 8.77 -7.88
C GLU A 228 -13.80 7.90 -8.88
N LYS A 229 -14.72 8.50 -9.64
CA LYS A 229 -15.50 7.82 -10.69
C LYS A 229 -14.58 7.24 -11.78
N ALA A 230 -13.65 8.04 -12.31
CA ALA A 230 -12.65 7.57 -13.28
C ALA A 230 -11.83 6.39 -12.73
N THR A 231 -11.42 6.46 -11.46
CA THR A 231 -10.69 5.36 -10.81
C THR A 231 -11.53 4.09 -10.71
N VAL A 232 -12.82 4.20 -10.39
CA VAL A 232 -13.75 3.04 -10.37
C VAL A 232 -13.93 2.45 -11.77
N VAL A 233 -14.03 3.27 -12.81
CA VAL A 233 -14.11 2.79 -14.20
C VAL A 233 -12.86 1.98 -14.57
N LEU A 234 -11.66 2.43 -14.19
CA LEU A 234 -10.42 1.68 -14.39
C LEU A 234 -10.39 0.35 -13.61
N ILE A 235 -10.90 0.34 -12.38
CA ILE A 235 -11.08 -0.89 -11.60
C ILE A 235 -11.99 -1.85 -12.35
N MET A 236 -13.17 -1.39 -12.78
CA MET A 236 -14.14 -2.21 -13.50
C MET A 236 -13.56 -2.77 -14.81
N TRP A 237 -12.85 -1.93 -15.58
CA TRP A 237 -12.13 -2.37 -16.77
C TRP A 237 -11.14 -3.51 -16.47
N SER A 238 -10.23 -3.31 -15.51
CA SER A 238 -9.18 -4.27 -15.18
C SER A 238 -9.73 -5.65 -14.75
N LEU A 239 -10.87 -5.64 -14.07
CA LEU A 239 -11.51 -6.84 -13.54
C LEU A 239 -12.37 -7.56 -14.59
N SER A 240 -13.04 -6.82 -15.49
CA SER A 240 -13.91 -7.38 -16.54
C SER A 240 -13.16 -7.83 -17.80
N ALA A 241 -11.97 -7.28 -18.05
CA ALA A 241 -11.15 -7.63 -19.21
C ALA A 241 -10.90 -9.15 -19.27
N ASN A 242 -11.44 -9.79 -20.31
CA ASN A 242 -11.41 -11.24 -20.54
C ASN A 242 -11.94 -12.08 -19.35
N ASN A 243 -12.94 -11.59 -18.63
CA ASN A 243 -13.48 -12.28 -17.45
C ASN A 243 -15.01 -12.23 -17.36
N GLN A 244 -15.67 -13.30 -17.80
CA GLN A 244 -17.14 -13.37 -17.77
C GLN A 244 -17.73 -13.34 -16.36
N LYS A 245 -17.03 -13.92 -15.36
CA LYS A 245 -17.50 -13.93 -13.97
C LYS A 245 -17.58 -12.52 -13.39
N ALA A 246 -16.58 -11.68 -13.69
CA ALA A 246 -16.58 -10.28 -13.27
C ALA A 246 -17.70 -9.48 -13.96
N LYS A 247 -17.93 -9.68 -15.26
CA LYS A 247 -19.04 -9.04 -15.98
C LYS A 247 -20.40 -9.40 -15.37
N ILE A 248 -20.63 -10.68 -15.05
CA ILE A 248 -21.85 -11.14 -14.38
C ILE A 248 -21.98 -10.52 -12.99
N ALA A 249 -20.90 -10.48 -12.21
CA ALA A 249 -20.91 -9.86 -10.88
C ALA A 249 -21.26 -8.36 -10.94
N PHE A 250 -20.75 -7.63 -11.93
CA PHE A 250 -21.10 -6.23 -12.13
C PHE A 250 -22.57 -6.01 -12.48
N LYS A 251 -23.13 -6.85 -13.38
CA LYS A 251 -24.57 -6.82 -13.71
C LYS A 251 -25.43 -7.13 -12.48
N ALA A 252 -25.06 -8.16 -11.72
CA ALA A 252 -25.76 -8.53 -10.48
C ALA A 252 -25.69 -7.40 -9.43
N ALA A 253 -24.57 -6.70 -9.36
CA ALA A 253 -24.37 -5.52 -8.52
C ALA A 253 -24.89 -4.22 -9.15
N LYS A 254 -25.60 -4.25 -10.30
CA LYS A 254 -26.13 -3.07 -11.01
C LYS A 254 -25.08 -1.97 -11.29
N LEU A 255 -23.81 -2.34 -11.40
CA LEU A 255 -22.71 -1.41 -11.66
C LEU A 255 -22.72 -0.93 -13.12
N ASP A 256 -23.17 -1.79 -14.04
CA ASP A 256 -23.40 -1.47 -15.44
C ASP A 256 -24.48 -0.39 -15.60
N ALA A 257 -25.63 -0.56 -14.96
CA ALA A 257 -26.71 0.42 -14.98
C ALA A 257 -26.27 1.77 -14.38
N GLN A 258 -25.47 1.74 -13.29
CA GLN A 258 -24.94 2.95 -12.68
C GLN A 258 -23.95 3.66 -13.59
N LEU A 259 -23.12 2.90 -14.31
CA LEU A 259 -22.17 3.44 -15.28
C LEU A 259 -22.90 4.05 -16.51
N GLU A 260 -23.98 3.44 -16.99
CA GLU A 260 -24.84 4.03 -18.04
C GLU A 260 -25.48 5.35 -17.59
N GLN A 261 -25.97 5.43 -16.35
CA GLN A 261 -26.54 6.66 -15.80
C GLN A 261 -25.48 7.77 -15.70
N MET A 262 -24.28 7.42 -15.23
CA MET A 262 -23.15 8.34 -15.16
C MET A 262 -22.76 8.86 -16.55
N LEU A 263 -22.69 7.97 -17.56
CA LEU A 263 -22.40 8.35 -18.94
C LEU A 263 -23.42 9.37 -19.47
N LYS A 264 -24.72 9.11 -19.29
CA LYS A 264 -25.79 10.03 -19.73
C LYS A 264 -25.66 11.40 -19.08
N HIS A 265 -25.34 11.45 -17.79
CA HIS A 265 -25.10 12.72 -17.08
C HIS A 265 -23.87 13.44 -17.65
N TYR A 266 -22.78 12.71 -17.90
CA TYR A 266 -21.54 13.30 -18.41
C TYR A 266 -21.70 13.82 -19.86
N GLN A 267 -22.48 13.14 -20.71
CA GLN A 267 -22.78 13.61 -22.07
C GLN A 267 -23.54 14.93 -22.12
N LEU A 268 -24.28 15.26 -21.06
CA LEU A 268 -24.99 16.55 -20.93
C LEU A 268 -24.09 17.66 -20.37
N SER A 269 -22.89 17.33 -19.89
CA SER A 269 -21.92 18.28 -19.36
C SER A 269 -20.81 18.55 -20.37
N SER A 270 -20.59 19.83 -20.69
CA SER A 270 -19.49 20.26 -21.56
C SER A 270 -18.11 20.22 -20.88
N GLU A 271 -18.05 19.93 -19.58
CA GLU A 271 -16.82 19.95 -18.78
C GLU A 271 -16.07 18.60 -18.78
N VAL A 272 -16.68 17.56 -19.34
CA VAL A 272 -16.10 16.20 -19.40
C VAL A 272 -15.40 16.00 -20.75
N PRO A 273 -14.08 15.72 -20.78
CA PRO A 273 -13.34 15.41 -21.99
C PRO A 273 -13.87 14.17 -22.70
N ASP A 274 -13.83 14.19 -24.04
CA ASP A 274 -14.28 13.08 -24.88
C ASP A 274 -13.56 11.77 -24.56
N GLU A 275 -12.27 11.80 -24.23
CA GLU A 275 -11.48 10.61 -23.86
C GLU A 275 -12.06 9.86 -22.66
N GLU A 276 -12.59 10.59 -21.67
CA GLU A 276 -13.22 10.00 -20.50
C GLU A 276 -14.57 9.35 -20.87
N LEU A 277 -15.36 10.01 -21.74
CA LEU A 277 -16.61 9.45 -22.27
C LEU A 277 -16.35 8.17 -23.07
N GLU A 278 -15.34 8.16 -23.93
CA GLU A 278 -14.96 6.98 -24.71
C GLU A 278 -14.48 5.84 -23.82
N THR A 279 -13.72 6.15 -22.77
CA THR A 279 -13.31 5.15 -21.76
C THR A 279 -14.53 4.50 -21.10
N ILE A 280 -15.51 5.31 -20.69
CA ILE A 280 -16.74 4.80 -20.07
C ILE A 280 -17.54 3.92 -21.04
N LYS A 281 -17.72 4.38 -22.30
CA LYS A 281 -18.41 3.61 -23.35
C LYS A 281 -17.72 2.28 -23.62
N TYR A 282 -16.39 2.28 -23.69
CA TYR A 282 -15.60 1.08 -23.88
C TYR A 282 -15.77 0.09 -22.72
N VAL A 283 -15.76 0.55 -21.47
CA VAL A 283 -15.99 -0.36 -20.33
C VAL A 283 -17.42 -0.92 -20.34
N LEU A 284 -18.42 -0.12 -20.73
CA LEU A 284 -19.79 -0.59 -20.90
C LEU A 284 -19.92 -1.65 -21.99
N SER A 285 -19.24 -1.51 -23.13
CA SER A 285 -19.27 -2.52 -24.19
C SER A 285 -18.62 -3.84 -23.74
N VAL A 286 -17.47 -3.75 -23.05
CA VAL A 286 -16.78 -4.90 -22.45
C VAL A 286 -17.69 -5.65 -21.47
N ILE A 287 -18.46 -4.95 -20.63
CA ILE A 287 -19.40 -5.58 -19.68
C ILE A 287 -20.64 -6.12 -20.39
N GLY A 288 -21.11 -5.39 -21.40
CA GLY A 288 -22.32 -5.71 -22.16
C GLY A 288 -22.18 -6.88 -23.12
N ASP A 289 -20.95 -7.34 -23.41
CA ASP A 289 -20.65 -8.22 -24.55
C ASP A 289 -21.21 -7.66 -25.87
N ARG A 290 -21.18 -6.33 -26.02
CA ARG A 290 -21.58 -5.64 -27.25
C ARG A 290 -20.32 -5.38 -28.07
N ASP A 291 -20.22 -5.95 -29.26
CA ASP A 291 -19.17 -5.59 -30.20
C ASP A 291 -19.35 -4.10 -30.57
N LEU A 292 -18.27 -3.32 -30.39
CA LEU A 292 -18.20 -1.91 -30.82
C LEU A 292 -18.01 -1.81 -32.33
#